data_AF-A0A2D5YS06-F1
#
_entry.id   AF-A0A2D5YS06-F1
#
_cell.length_a   1.000
_cell.length_b   1.000
_cell.length_c   1.000
_cell.angle_alpha   90.00
_cell.angle_beta   90.00
_cell.angle_gamma   90.00
#
_symmetry.space_group_name_H-M   'P 1'
#
loop_
_entity.id
_entity.type
_entity.pdbx_description
1 polymer ?
#
loop_
_entity_poly.entity_id
_entity_poly.type
_entity_poly.pdbx_seq_one_letter_code
_entity_poly.pdbx_strand_id
1 'polypeptide(L)'
;MDMDNLESQIRAFNKETHGRTDYYKDNIYIVIDNDQYAPISYLEKKVDGFNTDALLKKGYIYDSLDLIGDDNFSSWYEKQFSRKLKRIHAKNTLFLHIPDNKSIFDAIETVNKSYEILRDQKILFNGKKLPVQLGEWLAKCIFGLIQKRSTSQRGFDFFIDDKRVEVKVVWGDKTSPKGVKLRKSLVDLSDYVIVIYLARNLMIREVCFLDSDFILRKFSTKGHTIFLKDVDISSYFFSKSAKHSDKVINVSALMKYSLPNLAMKLTENFKSE
;
A
#
# COMPACT_ATOMS: atom_id res chain seq x y z
N MET A 1 -10.34 39.08 8.76
CA MET A 1 -9.55 38.59 7.61
C MET A 1 -10.50 38.13 6.51
N ASP A 2 -10.44 38.86 5.41
CA ASP A 2 -11.18 38.58 4.18
C ASP A 2 -10.49 37.47 3.38
N MET A 3 -11.23 36.41 3.02
CA MET A 3 -10.69 35.25 2.30
C MET A 3 -10.48 35.55 0.82
N ASP A 4 -11.36 36.35 0.22
CA ASP A 4 -11.25 36.70 -1.20
C ASP A 4 -10.00 37.56 -1.42
N ASN A 5 -9.73 38.49 -0.48
CA ASN A 5 -8.49 39.25 -0.49
C ASN A 5 -7.27 38.33 -0.28
N LEU A 6 -7.31 37.38 0.67
CA LEU A 6 -6.22 36.44 0.88
C LEU A 6 -5.87 35.67 -0.40
N GLU A 7 -6.86 35.06 -1.05
CA GLU A 7 -6.66 34.31 -2.29
C GLU A 7 -6.15 35.20 -3.41
N SER A 8 -6.68 36.42 -3.54
CA SER A 8 -6.23 37.40 -4.51
C SER A 8 -4.76 37.78 -4.31
N GLN A 9 -4.30 37.98 -3.07
CA GLN A 9 -2.89 38.27 -2.78
C GLN A 9 -1.98 37.07 -3.08
N ILE A 10 -2.44 35.84 -2.81
CA ILE A 10 -1.67 34.64 -3.16
C ILE A 10 -1.53 34.53 -4.67
N ARG A 11 -2.63 34.70 -5.42
CA ARG A 11 -2.60 34.74 -6.89
C ARG A 11 -1.69 35.84 -7.42
N ALA A 12 -1.70 37.02 -6.80
CA ALA A 12 -0.84 38.14 -7.16
C ALA A 12 0.65 37.82 -6.92
N PHE A 13 1.00 37.19 -5.79
CA PHE A 13 2.36 36.77 -5.51
C PHE A 13 2.92 35.87 -6.61
N ASN A 14 2.11 34.91 -7.07
CA ASN A 14 2.49 33.90 -8.07
C ASN A 14 2.60 34.42 -9.51
N LYS A 15 2.20 35.67 -9.80
CA LYS A 15 2.30 36.27 -11.15
C LYS A 15 3.70 36.74 -11.49
N GLU A 16 4.50 37.06 -10.48
CA GLU A 16 5.83 37.65 -10.64
C GLU A 16 6.86 36.85 -9.85
N THR A 17 8.13 36.97 -10.24
CA THR A 17 9.24 36.34 -9.51
C THR A 17 9.78 37.29 -8.44
N HIS A 18 10.22 36.74 -7.32
CA HIS A 18 10.62 37.47 -6.11
C HIS A 18 12.08 37.18 -5.72
N GLY A 19 12.95 36.93 -6.69
CA GLY A 19 14.35 36.52 -6.44
C GLY A 19 15.24 37.53 -5.71
N ARG A 20 14.80 38.80 -5.61
CA ARG A 20 15.47 39.87 -4.86
C ARG A 20 14.90 40.10 -3.45
N THR A 21 13.86 39.37 -3.08
CA THR A 21 13.23 39.49 -1.75
C THR A 21 13.81 38.46 -0.79
N ASP A 22 13.51 38.62 0.49
CA ASP A 22 13.87 37.65 1.54
C ASP A 22 12.78 36.62 1.83
N TYR A 23 11.70 36.59 1.05
CA TYR A 23 10.56 35.67 1.22
C TYR A 23 10.92 34.19 1.04
N TYR A 24 12.07 33.89 0.45
CA TYR A 24 12.62 32.52 0.34
C TYR A 24 13.09 31.97 1.70
N LYS A 25 13.23 32.82 2.74
CA LYS A 25 13.66 32.41 4.09
C LYS A 25 12.50 31.87 4.93
N ASP A 26 11.26 32.06 4.49
CA ASP A 26 10.08 31.57 5.19
C ASP A 26 10.06 30.04 5.22
N ASN A 27 9.55 29.50 6.31
CA ASN A 27 9.34 28.07 6.46
C ASN A 27 7.85 27.70 6.30
N ILE A 28 6.96 28.67 6.15
CA ILE A 28 5.52 28.41 6.07
C ILE A 28 4.95 29.11 4.85
N TYR A 29 4.24 28.35 4.02
CA TYR A 29 3.60 28.80 2.80
C TYR A 29 2.12 28.45 2.83
N ILE A 30 1.24 29.38 2.43
CA ILE A 30 -0.19 29.10 2.25
C ILE A 30 -0.44 28.60 0.83
N VAL A 31 -1.31 27.59 0.69
CA VAL A 31 -1.67 26.96 -0.60
C VAL A 31 -3.18 27.06 -0.83
N ILE A 32 -3.60 27.44 -2.03
CA ILE A 32 -5.02 27.61 -2.41
C ILE A 32 -5.45 26.81 -3.64
N ASP A 33 -4.52 26.53 -4.55
CA ASP A 33 -4.65 25.63 -5.69
C ASP A 33 -3.31 24.90 -5.76
N ASN A 34 -3.25 23.60 -6.10
CA ASN A 34 -2.09 22.70 -5.96
C ASN A 34 -0.71 23.20 -6.46
N ASP A 35 -0.61 24.37 -7.10
CA ASP A 35 0.61 25.01 -7.58
C ASP A 35 0.76 26.51 -7.22
N GLN A 36 -0.08 27.04 -6.33
CA GLN A 36 -0.06 28.45 -5.93
C GLN A 36 0.26 28.61 -4.45
N TYR A 37 1.45 29.16 -4.18
CA TYR A 37 1.99 29.28 -2.84
C TYR A 37 2.30 30.74 -2.52
N ALA A 38 2.13 31.15 -1.27
CA ALA A 38 2.66 32.43 -0.81
C ALA A 38 3.26 32.31 0.59
N PRO A 39 4.42 32.94 0.83
CA PRO A 39 5.05 32.94 2.15
C PRO A 39 4.22 33.75 3.15
N ILE A 40 4.17 33.30 4.39
CA ILE A 40 3.41 33.98 5.45
C ILE A 40 3.87 35.44 5.63
N SER A 41 5.18 35.69 5.61
CA SER A 41 5.72 37.05 5.82
C SER A 41 5.35 38.03 4.70
N TYR A 42 4.94 37.54 3.53
CA TYR A 42 4.33 38.36 2.48
C TYR A 42 2.86 38.67 2.81
N LEU A 43 2.10 37.65 3.21
CA LEU A 43 0.67 37.78 3.49
C LEU A 43 0.38 38.63 4.74
N GLU A 44 1.21 38.54 5.78
CA GLU A 44 1.16 39.42 6.95
C GLU A 44 1.23 40.91 6.60
N LYS A 45 1.93 41.26 5.50
CA LYS A 45 2.09 42.65 5.05
C LYS A 45 0.99 43.11 4.09
N LYS A 46 0.28 42.17 3.47
CA LYS A 46 -0.63 42.44 2.34
C LYS A 46 -2.10 42.18 2.66
N VAL A 47 -2.37 41.37 3.68
CA VAL A 47 -3.72 41.00 4.08
C VAL A 47 -4.00 41.60 5.45
N ASP A 48 -4.92 42.56 5.50
CA ASP A 48 -5.29 43.22 6.74
C ASP A 48 -5.89 42.23 7.75
N GLY A 49 -5.34 42.26 8.96
CA GLY A 49 -5.71 41.35 10.05
C GLY A 49 -5.37 39.89 9.74
N PHE A 50 -4.33 39.63 8.93
CA PHE A 50 -3.81 38.28 8.71
C PHE A 50 -3.49 37.61 10.05
N ASN A 51 -4.02 36.40 10.22
CA ASN A 51 -3.78 35.61 11.42
C ASN A 51 -3.93 34.12 11.08
N THR A 52 -2.86 33.36 11.32
CA THR A 52 -2.86 31.91 11.12
C THR A 52 -3.86 31.19 12.01
N ASP A 53 -4.08 31.63 13.25
CA ASP A 53 -5.10 31.04 14.13
C ASP A 53 -6.51 31.21 13.57
N ALA A 54 -6.76 32.30 12.85
CA ALA A 54 -8.04 32.51 12.17
C ALA A 54 -8.19 31.56 10.97
N LEU A 55 -7.10 31.24 10.27
CA LEU A 55 -7.10 30.23 9.20
C LEU A 55 -7.37 28.82 9.76
N LEU A 56 -6.71 28.46 10.87
CA LEU A 56 -6.94 27.18 11.55
C LEU A 56 -8.40 27.03 11.98
N LYS A 57 -9.00 28.08 12.54
CA LYS A 57 -10.44 28.10 12.88
C LYS A 57 -11.37 27.96 11.68
N LYS A 58 -10.89 28.27 10.47
CA LYS A 58 -11.62 28.06 9.20
C LYS A 58 -11.34 26.70 8.57
N GLY A 59 -10.53 25.85 9.19
CA GLY A 59 -10.26 24.49 8.74
C GLY A 59 -8.96 24.29 7.97
N TYR A 60 -8.08 25.30 7.93
CA TYR A 60 -6.73 25.11 7.39
C TYR A 60 -5.93 24.17 8.31
N ILE A 61 -5.03 23.38 7.72
CA ILE A 61 -4.13 22.48 8.43
C ILE A 61 -2.69 22.69 8.01
N TYR A 62 -1.75 22.30 8.88
CA TYR A 62 -0.33 22.26 8.56
C TYR A 62 0.08 20.88 8.09
N ASP A 63 0.73 20.82 6.94
CA ASP A 63 1.42 19.63 6.45
C ASP A 63 2.89 19.91 6.18
N SER A 64 3.76 18.95 6.46
CA SER A 64 5.19 19.07 6.18
C SER A 64 5.51 18.62 4.77
N LEU A 65 6.28 19.43 4.03
CA LEU A 65 6.77 19.08 2.70
C LEU A 65 7.55 17.76 2.70
N ASP A 66 8.34 17.48 3.74
CA ASP A 66 9.12 16.25 3.88
C ASP A 66 8.23 15.00 4.01
N LEU A 67 7.03 15.17 4.58
CA LEU A 67 6.08 14.06 4.79
C LEU A 67 5.23 13.79 3.56
N ILE A 68 4.64 14.85 2.97
CA ILE A 68 3.68 14.69 1.87
C ILE A 68 4.38 14.47 0.54
N GLY A 69 5.56 15.08 0.35
CA GLY A 69 6.25 15.15 -0.93
C GLY A 69 5.48 15.98 -1.95
N ASP A 70 6.03 17.12 -2.36
CA ASP A 70 5.46 17.96 -3.42
C ASP A 70 6.57 18.33 -4.42
N ASP A 71 6.56 17.61 -5.55
CA ASP A 71 7.50 17.83 -6.65
C ASP A 71 7.26 19.19 -7.33
N ASN A 72 6.02 19.69 -7.30
CA ASN A 72 5.66 20.98 -7.89
C ASN A 72 6.22 22.13 -7.05
N PHE A 73 6.20 22.02 -5.71
CA PHE A 73 6.75 23.06 -4.85
C PHE A 73 8.23 23.32 -5.09
N SER A 74 9.04 22.28 -5.30
CA SER A 74 10.48 22.47 -5.57
C SER A 74 10.69 23.27 -6.86
N SER A 75 9.93 22.94 -7.90
CA SER A 75 9.96 23.61 -9.19
C SER A 75 9.42 25.05 -9.10
N TRP A 76 8.34 25.23 -8.34
CA TRP A 76 7.77 26.54 -8.03
C TRP A 76 8.76 27.42 -7.28
N TYR A 77 9.38 26.93 -6.21
CA TYR A 77 10.32 27.67 -5.38
C TYR A 77 11.52 28.16 -6.20
N GLU A 78 12.07 27.29 -7.06
CA GLU A 78 13.16 27.64 -7.96
C GLU A 78 12.76 28.74 -8.94
N LYS A 79 11.59 28.62 -9.57
CA LYS A 79 11.06 29.65 -10.47
C LYS A 79 10.81 30.97 -9.73
N GLN A 80 10.17 30.89 -8.57
CA GLN A 80 9.70 32.04 -7.82
C GLN A 80 10.86 32.85 -7.22
N PHE A 81 11.87 32.18 -6.69
CA PHE A 81 12.97 32.84 -5.99
C PHE A 81 14.29 32.83 -6.76
N SER A 82 14.34 32.19 -7.93
CA SER A 82 15.56 31.98 -8.71
C SER A 82 16.67 31.29 -7.90
N ARG A 83 16.28 30.37 -7.02
CA ARG A 83 17.16 29.71 -6.04
C ARG A 83 16.74 28.27 -5.81
N LYS A 84 17.72 27.36 -5.72
CA LYS A 84 17.48 25.95 -5.40
C LYS A 84 16.93 25.77 -3.98
N LEU A 85 15.91 24.93 -3.84
CA LEU A 85 15.39 24.51 -2.54
C LEU A 85 16.40 23.56 -1.87
N LYS A 86 17.07 24.02 -0.83
CA LYS A 86 18.02 23.19 -0.07
C LYS A 86 17.26 22.18 0.78
N ARG A 87 17.81 20.96 0.91
CA ARG A 87 17.24 19.89 1.75
C ARG A 87 16.93 20.32 3.19
N ILE A 88 17.78 21.16 3.78
CA ILE A 88 17.59 21.69 5.14
C ILE A 88 16.36 22.60 5.21
N HIS A 89 16.11 23.43 4.19
CA HIS A 89 14.89 24.24 4.11
C HIS A 89 13.68 23.36 3.85
N ALA A 90 13.74 22.46 2.87
CA ALA A 90 12.63 21.57 2.55
C ALA A 90 12.12 20.77 3.76
N LYS A 91 13.03 20.31 4.63
CA LYS A 91 12.70 19.59 5.87
C LYS A 91 11.89 20.44 6.87
N ASN A 92 12.11 21.75 6.88
CA ASN A 92 11.45 22.68 7.80
C ASN A 92 10.24 23.37 7.15
N THR A 93 10.01 23.15 5.86
CA THR A 93 8.89 23.76 5.13
C THR A 93 7.56 23.12 5.52
N LEU A 94 6.60 23.96 5.87
CA LEU A 94 5.22 23.63 6.15
C LEU A 94 4.29 24.31 5.15
N PHE A 95 3.23 23.60 4.77
CA PHE A 95 2.13 24.12 3.99
C PHE A 95 0.91 24.31 4.88
N LEU A 96 0.29 25.47 4.77
CA LEU A 96 -0.99 25.78 5.40
C LEU A 96 -2.06 25.80 4.30
N HIS A 97 -2.91 24.78 4.27
CA HIS A 97 -3.91 24.61 3.20
C HIS A 97 -5.24 24.10 3.76
N ILE A 98 -6.30 24.19 2.97
CA ILE A 98 -7.61 23.64 3.32
C ILE A 98 -7.81 22.28 2.62
N PRO A 99 -8.04 21.18 3.36
CA PRO A 99 -8.30 19.89 2.75
C PRO A 99 -9.59 19.90 1.93
N ASP A 100 -9.58 19.20 0.80
CA ASP A 100 -10.81 18.93 0.04
C ASP A 100 -11.66 17.88 0.78
N ASN A 101 -12.45 18.37 1.74
CA ASN A 101 -13.31 17.54 2.56
C ASN A 101 -14.30 16.73 1.73
N LYS A 102 -14.78 17.24 0.60
CA LYS A 102 -15.74 16.53 -0.26
C LYS A 102 -15.06 15.30 -0.87
N SER A 103 -13.91 15.49 -1.52
CA SER A 103 -13.14 14.38 -2.09
C SER A 103 -12.75 13.35 -1.02
N ILE A 104 -12.42 13.81 0.19
CA ILE A 104 -12.14 12.93 1.33
C ILE A 104 -13.38 12.10 1.71
N PHE A 105 -14.55 12.71 1.88
CA PHE A 105 -15.78 11.99 2.23
C PHE A 105 -16.20 11.01 1.14
N ASP A 106 -16.14 11.41 -0.13
CA ASP A 106 -16.45 10.55 -1.28
C ASP A 106 -15.52 9.32 -1.32
N ALA A 107 -14.23 9.52 -1.02
CA ALA A 107 -13.25 8.44 -0.92
C ALA A 107 -13.54 7.52 0.27
N ILE A 108 -13.85 8.07 1.45
CA ILE A 108 -14.23 7.29 2.65
C ILE A 108 -15.48 6.44 2.36
N GLU A 109 -16.49 7.01 1.72
CA GLU A 109 -17.70 6.29 1.34
C GLU A 109 -17.38 5.13 0.38
N THR A 110 -16.55 5.39 -0.63
CA THR A 110 -16.10 4.36 -1.59
C THR A 110 -15.34 3.23 -0.91
N VAL A 111 -14.45 3.55 0.02
CA VAL A 111 -13.74 2.57 0.84
C VAL A 111 -14.73 1.77 1.67
N ASN A 112 -15.68 2.40 2.35
CA ASN A 112 -16.67 1.71 3.17
C ASN A 112 -17.51 0.73 2.33
N LYS A 113 -18.05 1.17 1.18
CA LYS A 113 -18.79 0.33 0.23
C LYS A 113 -17.96 -0.86 -0.24
N SER A 114 -16.68 -0.65 -0.55
CA SER A 114 -15.77 -1.72 -0.95
C SER A 114 -15.60 -2.76 0.16
N TYR A 115 -15.42 -2.31 1.41
CA TYR A 115 -15.32 -3.21 2.57
C TYR A 115 -16.63 -3.94 2.90
N GLU A 116 -17.79 -3.31 2.67
CA GLU A 116 -19.10 -3.95 2.79
C GLU A 116 -19.25 -5.09 1.78
N ILE A 117 -18.99 -4.84 0.50
CA ILE A 117 -19.03 -5.87 -0.54
C ILE A 117 -18.14 -7.07 -0.16
N LEU A 118 -16.90 -6.81 0.30
CA LEU A 118 -15.97 -7.88 0.69
C LEU A 118 -16.44 -8.66 1.95
N ARG A 119 -17.15 -8.02 2.88
CA ARG A 119 -17.75 -8.70 4.04
C ARG A 119 -18.95 -9.56 3.61
N ASP A 120 -19.81 -9.04 2.75
CA ASP A 120 -20.98 -9.76 2.24
C ASP A 120 -20.57 -10.99 1.41
N GLN A 121 -19.48 -10.87 0.66
CA GLN A 121 -18.86 -11.99 -0.06
C GLN A 121 -18.01 -12.91 0.85
N LYS A 122 -18.07 -12.74 2.18
CA LYS A 122 -17.40 -13.61 3.16
C LYS A 122 -15.88 -13.67 2.98
N ILE A 123 -15.26 -12.55 2.61
CA ILE A 123 -13.80 -12.42 2.43
C ILE A 123 -13.17 -11.79 3.68
N LEU A 124 -13.76 -10.69 4.17
CA LEU A 124 -13.25 -9.93 5.31
C LEU A 124 -13.97 -10.25 6.61
N PHE A 125 -13.21 -10.45 7.67
CA PHE A 125 -13.72 -10.75 9.02
C PHE A 125 -12.79 -10.22 10.12
N ASN A 126 -13.37 -9.74 11.22
CA ASN A 126 -12.68 -9.52 12.49
C ASN A 126 -11.47 -8.56 12.45
N GLY A 127 -11.51 -7.52 11.62
CA GLY A 127 -10.49 -6.45 11.61
C GLY A 127 -9.08 -6.92 11.22
N LYS A 128 -8.94 -8.10 10.59
CA LYS A 128 -7.65 -8.56 10.07
C LYS A 128 -7.25 -7.75 8.84
N LYS A 129 -5.95 -7.78 8.51
CA LYS A 129 -5.39 -7.07 7.36
C LYS A 129 -5.97 -7.61 6.05
N LEU A 130 -6.57 -6.73 5.24
CA LEU A 130 -7.18 -7.05 3.94
C LEU A 130 -6.29 -7.94 3.05
N PRO A 131 -5.00 -7.61 2.80
CA PRO A 131 -4.17 -8.46 1.94
C PRO A 131 -4.08 -9.91 2.44
N VAL A 132 -3.99 -10.12 3.76
CA VAL A 132 -3.88 -11.46 4.34
C VAL A 132 -5.17 -12.23 4.15
N GLN A 133 -6.32 -11.65 4.49
CA GLN A 133 -7.60 -12.34 4.34
C GLN A 133 -7.95 -12.61 2.89
N LEU A 134 -7.66 -11.66 2.00
CA LEU A 134 -7.86 -11.84 0.58
C LEU A 134 -6.95 -12.94 0.03
N GLY A 135 -5.67 -12.98 0.41
CA GLY A 135 -4.77 -14.05 -0.01
C GLY A 135 -5.17 -15.43 0.53
N GLU A 136 -5.63 -15.51 1.78
CA GLU A 136 -6.23 -16.74 2.34
C GLU A 136 -7.49 -17.15 1.57
N TRP A 137 -8.37 -16.21 1.26
CA TRP A 137 -9.58 -16.45 0.47
C TRP A 137 -9.25 -16.92 -0.96
N LEU A 138 -8.28 -16.29 -1.61
CA LEU A 138 -7.79 -16.70 -2.93
C LEU A 138 -7.22 -18.13 -2.89
N ALA A 139 -6.45 -18.47 -1.86
CA ALA A 139 -5.95 -19.83 -1.69
C ALA A 139 -7.10 -20.84 -1.55
N LYS A 140 -8.16 -20.51 -0.79
CA LYS A 140 -9.39 -21.34 -0.72
C LYS A 140 -10.02 -21.51 -2.10
N CYS A 141 -10.17 -20.43 -2.87
CA CYS A 141 -10.79 -20.48 -4.19
C CYS A 141 -9.98 -21.35 -5.16
N ILE A 142 -8.65 -21.23 -5.16
CA ILE A 142 -7.76 -21.90 -6.12
C ILE A 142 -7.57 -23.37 -5.78
N PHE A 143 -7.35 -23.70 -4.51
CA PHE A 143 -6.97 -25.02 -4.04
C PHE A 143 -8.11 -25.79 -3.34
N GLY A 144 -9.32 -25.22 -3.29
CA GLY A 144 -10.48 -25.82 -2.63
C GLY A 144 -10.31 -26.04 -1.14
N LEU A 145 -9.57 -25.16 -0.45
CA LEU A 145 -9.25 -25.35 0.97
C LEU A 145 -10.50 -25.31 1.85
N ILE A 146 -10.63 -26.30 2.73
CA ILE A 146 -11.65 -26.34 3.77
C ILE A 146 -11.14 -25.58 4.99
N GLN A 147 -11.89 -24.58 5.43
CA GLN A 147 -11.55 -23.79 6.62
C GLN A 147 -12.32 -24.33 7.83
N LYS A 148 -11.61 -24.89 8.82
CA LYS A 148 -12.19 -25.41 10.06
C LYS A 148 -11.71 -24.57 11.25
N ARG A 149 -12.55 -24.45 12.29
CA ARG A 149 -12.15 -23.76 13.53
C ARG A 149 -10.96 -24.50 14.14
N SER A 150 -9.91 -23.76 14.51
CA SER A 150 -8.74 -24.36 15.12
C SER A 150 -9.08 -24.96 16.49
N THR A 151 -8.38 -26.02 16.87
CA THR A 151 -8.46 -26.61 18.23
C THR A 151 -7.96 -25.64 19.29
N SER A 152 -7.09 -24.70 18.91
CA SER A 152 -6.76 -23.54 19.74
C SER A 152 -7.87 -22.49 19.62
N GLN A 153 -8.39 -21.99 20.75
CA GLN A 153 -9.63 -21.19 20.83
C GLN A 153 -9.65 -19.87 20.01
N ARG A 154 -8.60 -19.52 19.27
CA ARG A 154 -8.49 -18.33 18.43
C ARG A 154 -7.90 -18.66 17.05
N GLY A 155 -8.76 -18.93 16.07
CA GLY A 155 -8.35 -19.01 14.68
C GLY A 155 -9.07 -20.08 13.88
N PHE A 156 -8.61 -20.24 12.64
CA PHE A 156 -9.05 -21.26 11.71
C PHE A 156 -7.82 -21.90 11.07
N ASP A 157 -7.93 -23.18 10.79
CA ASP A 157 -6.94 -23.97 10.07
C ASP A 157 -7.50 -24.33 8.69
N PHE A 158 -6.62 -24.41 7.69
CA PHE A 158 -6.98 -24.82 6.34
C PHE A 158 -6.62 -26.28 6.10
N PHE A 159 -7.43 -26.96 5.30
CA PHE A 159 -7.23 -28.36 4.97
C PHE A 159 -7.47 -28.62 3.48
N ILE A 160 -6.68 -29.53 2.92
CA ILE A 160 -6.98 -30.24 1.67
C ILE A 160 -7.22 -31.68 2.09
N ASP A 161 -8.43 -32.18 1.88
CA ASP A 161 -8.89 -33.44 2.46
C ASP A 161 -8.68 -33.43 4.00
N ASP A 162 -7.85 -34.35 4.52
CA ASP A 162 -7.46 -34.42 5.94
C ASP A 162 -6.08 -33.84 6.23
N LYS A 163 -5.41 -33.27 5.22
CA LYS A 163 -4.08 -32.68 5.34
C LYS A 163 -4.15 -31.20 5.67
N ARG A 164 -3.42 -30.79 6.71
CA ARG A 164 -3.43 -29.39 7.17
C ARG A 164 -2.52 -28.53 6.28
N VAL A 165 -2.97 -27.31 6.01
CA VAL A 165 -2.30 -26.35 5.13
C VAL A 165 -2.05 -25.05 5.87
N GLU A 166 -0.79 -24.61 5.87
CA GLU A 166 -0.42 -23.25 6.27
C GLU A 166 -0.47 -22.34 5.05
N VAL A 167 -1.29 -21.29 5.10
CA VAL A 167 -1.36 -20.29 4.02
C VAL A 167 -0.60 -19.04 4.45
N LYS A 168 0.41 -18.69 3.67
CA LYS A 168 1.21 -17.49 3.86
C LYS A 168 0.96 -16.47 2.77
N VAL A 169 0.65 -15.25 3.16
CA VAL A 169 0.48 -14.14 2.21
C VAL A 169 1.66 -13.18 2.26
N VAL A 170 2.16 -12.81 1.10
CA VAL A 170 3.19 -11.79 0.89
C VAL A 170 2.59 -10.68 0.05
N TRP A 171 2.53 -9.46 0.59
CA TRP A 171 1.95 -8.31 -0.11
C TRP A 171 3.01 -7.27 -0.46
N GLY A 172 2.96 -6.80 -1.70
CA GLY A 172 3.86 -5.80 -2.28
C GLY A 172 4.48 -6.30 -3.58
N ASP A 173 4.93 -5.36 -4.41
CA ASP A 173 5.40 -5.66 -5.77
C ASP A 173 6.77 -6.35 -5.81
N LYS A 174 7.49 -6.36 -4.69
CA LYS A 174 8.77 -7.05 -4.53
C LYS A 174 8.76 -7.86 -3.24
N THR A 175 9.32 -9.06 -3.29
CA THR A 175 9.57 -9.85 -2.08
C THR A 175 10.73 -9.24 -1.30
N SER A 176 10.68 -9.33 0.03
CA SER A 176 11.82 -8.96 0.87
C SER A 176 13.09 -9.72 0.44
N PRO A 177 14.28 -9.11 0.45
CA PRO A 177 15.55 -9.82 0.22
C PRO A 177 15.80 -10.96 1.22
N LYS A 178 15.15 -10.90 2.40
CA LYS A 178 15.20 -11.96 3.42
C LYS A 178 14.27 -13.14 3.10
N GLY A 179 13.45 -13.04 2.05
CA GLY A 179 12.48 -14.06 1.68
C GLY A 179 11.21 -14.04 2.55
N VAL A 180 10.43 -15.10 2.41
CA VAL A 180 9.15 -15.30 3.10
C VAL A 180 9.40 -15.83 4.51
N LYS A 181 8.91 -15.10 5.51
CA LYS A 181 9.02 -15.47 6.92
C LYS A 181 7.90 -16.42 7.34
N LEU A 182 8.25 -17.65 7.69
CA LEU A 182 7.35 -18.67 8.24
C LEU A 182 7.67 -18.96 9.71
N ARG A 183 6.64 -19.29 10.50
CA ARG A 183 6.84 -19.76 11.87
C ARG A 183 7.05 -21.27 11.83
N LYS A 184 8.19 -21.74 12.32
CA LYS A 184 8.57 -23.17 12.25
C LYS A 184 7.48 -24.09 12.81
N SER A 185 6.92 -23.74 13.97
CA SER A 185 5.86 -24.54 14.61
C SER A 185 4.57 -24.66 13.80
N LEU A 186 4.27 -23.73 12.88
CA LEU A 186 3.10 -23.84 12.01
C LEU A 186 3.38 -24.76 10.82
N VAL A 187 4.62 -24.72 10.31
CA VAL A 187 5.09 -25.65 9.27
C VAL A 187 5.16 -27.07 9.83
N ASP A 188 5.67 -27.25 11.05
CA ASP A 188 5.71 -28.56 11.74
C ASP A 188 4.31 -29.19 11.93
N LEU A 189 3.27 -28.36 12.03
CA LEU A 189 1.89 -28.79 12.24
C LEU A 189 1.09 -28.96 10.95
N SER A 190 1.64 -28.60 9.81
CA SER A 190 0.95 -28.60 8.52
C SER A 190 1.64 -29.54 7.56
N ASP A 191 0.89 -30.22 6.69
CA ASP A 191 1.45 -31.05 5.62
C ASP A 191 1.97 -30.21 4.46
N TYR A 192 1.29 -29.09 4.19
CA TYR A 192 1.59 -28.20 3.07
C TYR A 192 1.73 -26.75 3.52
N VAL A 193 2.54 -26.00 2.77
CA VAL A 193 2.61 -24.55 2.84
C VAL A 193 2.29 -23.96 1.48
N ILE A 194 1.28 -23.09 1.44
CA ILE A 194 0.93 -22.31 0.25
C ILE A 194 1.37 -20.88 0.48
N VAL A 195 2.17 -20.33 -0.43
CA VAL A 195 2.53 -18.92 -0.42
C VAL A 195 1.82 -18.20 -1.55
N ILE A 196 0.92 -17.28 -1.20
CA ILE A 196 0.25 -16.37 -2.15
C ILE A 196 0.99 -15.04 -2.14
N TYR A 197 1.54 -14.67 -3.29
CA TYR A 197 2.17 -13.37 -3.47
C TYR A 197 1.18 -12.42 -4.14
N LEU A 198 0.84 -11.32 -3.47
CA LEU A 198 -0.05 -10.28 -3.96
C LEU A 198 0.75 -9.00 -4.30
N ALA A 199 0.41 -8.38 -5.42
CA ALA A 199 0.87 -7.03 -5.77
C ALA A 199 0.11 -5.95 -4.97
N ARG A 200 0.53 -4.68 -5.09
CA ARG A 200 -0.14 -3.56 -4.39
C ARG A 200 -1.61 -3.41 -4.75
N ASN A 201 -1.97 -3.73 -5.99
CA ASN A 201 -3.35 -3.76 -6.49
C ASN A 201 -4.13 -5.02 -6.06
N LEU A 202 -3.59 -5.84 -5.16
CA LEU A 202 -4.21 -7.04 -4.59
C LEU A 202 -4.42 -8.21 -5.56
N MET A 203 -3.90 -8.13 -6.79
CA MET A 203 -3.85 -9.26 -7.72
C MET A 203 -2.68 -10.21 -7.41
N ILE A 204 -2.84 -11.47 -7.77
CA ILE A 204 -1.82 -12.50 -7.59
C ILE A 204 -0.67 -12.25 -8.56
N ARG A 205 0.53 -12.04 -8.02
CA ARG A 205 1.76 -11.93 -8.81
C ARG A 205 2.52 -13.23 -8.94
N GLU A 206 2.36 -14.14 -7.97
CA GLU A 206 2.96 -15.46 -7.96
C GLU A 206 2.24 -16.37 -6.96
N VAL A 207 2.30 -17.68 -7.19
CA VAL A 207 1.86 -18.71 -6.25
C VAL A 207 2.95 -19.76 -6.08
N CYS A 208 3.18 -20.18 -4.84
CA CYS A 208 4.06 -21.28 -4.51
C CYS A 208 3.32 -22.32 -3.65
N PHE A 209 3.45 -23.59 -4.01
CA PHE A 209 2.94 -24.71 -3.24
C PHE A 209 4.11 -25.61 -2.84
N LEU A 210 4.26 -25.90 -1.55
CA LEU A 210 5.42 -26.61 -1.00
C LEU A 210 4.97 -27.67 0.01
N ASP A 211 5.63 -28.83 -0.02
CA ASP A 211 5.53 -29.82 1.05
C ASP A 211 6.27 -29.32 2.31
N SER A 212 5.62 -29.38 3.48
CA SER A 212 6.25 -28.98 4.74
C SER A 212 7.51 -29.79 5.04
N ASP A 213 7.53 -31.09 4.74
CA ASP A 213 8.72 -31.94 4.90
C ASP A 213 9.91 -31.48 4.07
N PHE A 214 9.67 -30.97 2.86
CA PHE A 214 10.72 -30.35 2.06
C PHE A 214 11.23 -29.08 2.74
N ILE A 215 10.32 -28.24 3.24
CA ILE A 215 10.68 -27.00 3.92
C ILE A 215 11.52 -27.28 5.16
N LEU A 216 11.07 -28.22 6.00
CA LEU A 216 11.72 -28.57 7.25
C LEU A 216 13.10 -29.19 6.99
N ARG A 217 13.22 -30.12 6.04
CA ARG A 217 14.53 -30.74 5.74
C ARG A 217 15.53 -29.75 5.19
N LYS A 218 15.12 -28.82 4.32
CA LYS A 218 16.04 -27.94 3.59
C LYS A 218 16.31 -26.60 4.28
N PHE A 219 15.33 -26.06 5.00
CA PHE A 219 15.38 -24.68 5.51
C PHE A 219 15.20 -24.56 7.02
N SER A 220 14.84 -25.64 7.73
CA SER A 220 14.79 -25.58 9.19
C SER A 220 16.21 -25.45 9.76
N THR A 221 16.48 -24.32 10.39
CA THR A 221 17.69 -24.08 11.20
C THR A 221 17.36 -24.08 12.68
N LYS A 222 18.37 -23.85 13.54
CA LYS A 222 18.15 -23.62 14.98
C LYS A 222 17.38 -22.30 15.16
N GLY A 223 16.09 -22.38 15.47
CA GLY A 223 15.23 -21.23 15.72
C GLY A 223 13.74 -21.49 15.47
N HIS A 224 12.91 -20.49 15.78
CA HIS A 224 11.45 -20.57 15.62
C HIS A 224 10.93 -20.03 14.28
N THR A 225 11.83 -19.51 13.43
CA THR A 225 11.49 -18.86 12.16
C THR A 225 12.26 -19.49 11.01
N ILE A 226 11.56 -19.76 9.91
CA ILE A 226 12.13 -20.20 8.64
C ILE A 226 12.03 -19.03 7.65
N PHE A 227 13.06 -18.83 6.84
CA PHE A 227 13.09 -17.85 5.77
C PHE A 227 13.23 -18.56 4.43
N LEU A 228 12.22 -18.42 3.56
CA LEU A 228 12.24 -18.98 2.21
C LEU A 228 12.61 -17.88 1.22
N LYS A 229 13.86 -17.87 0.72
CA LYS A 229 14.23 -16.94 -0.35
C LYS A 229 13.65 -17.44 -1.66
N ASP A 230 13.11 -16.53 -2.47
CA ASP A 230 12.49 -16.85 -3.75
C ASP A 230 13.43 -17.64 -4.69
N VAL A 231 14.74 -17.41 -4.62
CA VAL A 231 15.74 -18.16 -5.42
C VAL A 231 15.77 -19.66 -5.07
N ASP A 232 15.60 -20.00 -3.79
CA ASP A 232 15.76 -21.35 -3.27
C ASP A 232 14.53 -22.25 -3.51
N ILE A 233 13.37 -21.62 -3.72
CA ILE A 233 12.08 -22.26 -3.99
C ILE A 233 11.54 -21.92 -5.39
N SER A 234 12.36 -21.31 -6.24
CA SER A 234 11.93 -20.80 -7.56
C SER A 234 11.32 -21.85 -8.47
N SER A 235 11.74 -23.12 -8.35
CA SER A 235 11.19 -24.24 -9.12
C SER A 235 9.81 -24.72 -8.66
N TYR A 236 9.26 -24.13 -7.61
CA TYR A 236 7.89 -24.40 -7.10
C TYR A 236 6.94 -23.22 -7.37
N PHE A 237 7.39 -22.20 -8.09
CA PHE A 237 6.52 -21.13 -8.56
C PHE A 237 5.74 -21.60 -9.78
N PHE A 238 4.43 -21.36 -9.75
CA PHE A 238 3.54 -21.78 -10.83
C PHE A 238 3.84 -21.06 -12.15
N SER A 239 4.47 -19.87 -12.10
CA SER A 239 4.96 -19.19 -13.29
C SER A 239 6.21 -19.82 -13.93
N LYS A 240 6.84 -20.80 -13.28
CA LYS A 240 8.11 -21.42 -13.69
C LYS A 240 8.06 -22.94 -13.79
N SER A 241 7.07 -23.58 -13.17
CA SER A 241 6.98 -25.03 -13.11
C SER A 241 5.53 -25.49 -13.03
N ALA A 242 5.24 -26.63 -13.64
CA ALA A 242 3.98 -27.34 -13.49
C ALA A 242 3.92 -28.24 -12.23
N LYS A 243 4.91 -28.15 -11.34
CA LYS A 243 4.89 -28.87 -10.06
C LYS A 243 3.67 -28.45 -9.25
N HIS A 244 2.94 -29.44 -8.74
CA HIS A 244 1.71 -29.26 -7.96
C HIS A 244 0.57 -28.58 -8.74
N SER A 245 0.65 -28.50 -10.08
CA SER A 245 -0.48 -28.06 -10.89
C SER A 245 -1.70 -28.96 -10.70
N ASP A 246 -1.51 -30.25 -10.40
CA ASP A 246 -2.56 -31.20 -10.04
C ASP A 246 -3.35 -30.80 -8.78
N LYS A 247 -2.79 -29.91 -7.95
CA LYS A 247 -3.45 -29.41 -6.73
C LYS A 247 -4.39 -28.24 -6.99
N VAL A 248 -4.34 -27.63 -8.17
CA VAL A 248 -5.24 -26.52 -8.53
C VAL A 248 -6.61 -27.10 -8.90
N ILE A 249 -7.62 -26.77 -8.11
CA ILE A 249 -9.00 -27.21 -8.35
C ILE A 249 -9.74 -26.19 -9.22
N ASN A 250 -9.47 -24.90 -9.06
CA ASN A 250 -10.13 -23.84 -9.82
C ASN A 250 -9.13 -23.00 -10.60
N VAL A 251 -8.82 -23.46 -11.82
CA VAL A 251 -7.94 -22.75 -12.77
C VAL A 251 -8.54 -21.39 -13.13
N SER A 252 -9.86 -21.30 -13.34
CA SER A 252 -10.52 -20.04 -13.72
C SER A 252 -10.30 -18.95 -12.67
N ALA A 253 -10.43 -19.27 -11.38
CA ALA A 253 -10.14 -18.34 -10.29
C ALA A 253 -8.67 -17.92 -10.26
N LEU A 254 -7.74 -18.89 -10.41
CA LEU A 254 -6.31 -18.59 -10.47
C LEU A 254 -6.00 -17.61 -11.60
N MET A 255 -6.53 -17.83 -12.80
CA MET A 255 -6.32 -16.96 -13.96
C MET A 255 -6.94 -15.58 -13.77
N LYS A 256 -8.20 -15.53 -13.32
CA LYS A 256 -8.97 -14.29 -13.15
C LYS A 256 -8.35 -13.32 -12.14
N TYR A 257 -7.79 -13.86 -11.05
CA TYR A 257 -7.20 -13.04 -9.99
C TYR A 257 -5.69 -12.82 -10.14
N SER A 258 -5.07 -13.40 -11.17
CA SER A 258 -3.65 -13.21 -11.47
C SER A 258 -3.39 -11.94 -12.27
N LEU A 259 -2.23 -11.32 -12.03
CA LEU A 259 -1.72 -10.29 -12.90
C LEU A 259 -1.59 -10.82 -14.34
N PRO A 260 -1.76 -9.97 -15.37
CA PRO A 260 -1.69 -10.40 -16.77
C PRO A 260 -0.42 -11.20 -17.10
N ASN A 261 0.74 -10.77 -16.58
CA ASN A 261 2.02 -11.47 -16.78
C ASN A 261 2.07 -12.87 -16.18
N LEU A 262 1.39 -13.09 -15.05
CA LEU A 262 1.29 -14.42 -14.45
C LEU A 262 0.28 -15.26 -15.23
N ALA A 263 -0.91 -14.72 -15.51
CA ALA A 263 -1.95 -15.41 -16.28
C ALA A 263 -1.41 -15.91 -17.63
N MET A 264 -0.65 -15.08 -18.36
CA MET A 264 -0.01 -15.48 -19.63
C MET A 264 0.98 -16.63 -19.50
N LYS A 265 1.65 -16.80 -18.35
CA LYS A 265 2.55 -17.93 -18.11
C LYS A 265 1.80 -19.18 -17.69
N LEU A 266 0.67 -19.00 -17.02
CA LEU A 266 -0.17 -20.10 -16.53
C LEU A 266 -0.92 -20.79 -17.67
N THR A 267 -1.23 -20.12 -18.78
CA THR A 267 -1.90 -20.74 -19.94
C THR A 267 -1.10 -21.92 -20.53
N GLU A 268 0.23 -21.89 -20.43
CA GLU A 268 1.09 -23.00 -20.86
C GLU A 268 0.92 -24.25 -20.00
N ASN A 269 0.64 -24.06 -18.70
CA ASN A 269 0.53 -25.11 -17.70
C ASN A 269 -0.92 -25.58 -17.44
N PHE A 270 -1.89 -24.71 -17.69
CA PHE A 270 -3.30 -24.95 -17.45
C PHE A 270 -4.08 -24.58 -18.71
N LYS A 271 -4.25 -25.55 -19.62
CA LYS A 271 -5.18 -25.40 -20.75
C LYS A 271 -6.59 -25.40 -20.18
N SER A 272 -7.34 -24.33 -20.43
CA SER A 272 -8.78 -24.28 -20.17
C SER A 272 -9.48 -25.39 -20.97
N GLU A 273 -10.09 -26.34 -20.25
CA GLU A 273 -11.20 -27.13 -20.77
C GLU A 273 -12.45 -26.25 -20.93
#